data_AF-A0A968XTD9-F1
#
_entry.id   AF-A0A968XTD9-F1
#
_cell.length_a   1.000
_cell.length_b   1.000
_cell.length_c   1.000
_cell.angle_alpha   90.00
_cell.angle_beta   90.00
_cell.angle_gamma   90.00
#
_symmetry.space_group_name_H-M   'P 1'
#
loop_
_entity.id
_entity.type
_entity.pdbx_description
1 polymer ?
#
loop_
_entity_poly.entity_id
_entity_poly.type
_entity_poly.pdbx_seq_one_letter_code
_entity_poly.pdbx_strand_id
1 'polypeptide(L)'
;MSWLNAAKNVGDMANVSGTIEAVTATTKDSSVTSKERFTNKAGLRISMSDSQAKLPGCVSATSDCGVRLDGALGASSIGYQPLAMTDGYQATPLNATRMAMSGREVWIKIELVSYDFTNDVPLATDVTQDILSLGVTESAPIGTDLQIDGYTTTTDSRSIIKLQRFTIPGPAIPNPTSTTYTTNYTINGSSQNLVVRYNNVTSSPATGCSACTAQNAFAYPVPEPSATSSMAQEDAAHLKWANINSSGAVYAIVPFPIQIFDTREGLPNDTRSEADTNFGTDRVPSAGVMSLVDIDMSNLRKFLNGDFDTIFPTTTPFAIAKTRGLRSTDVPNANGWVVSFSDRRGDYDFDGEYDMEDIFPNTTLQFNEDVNLNGLLDSDYGREAASYTTGVYSGQAATADHLYYRRGVRLINGSTLPGIYDTASPSNSKGFTFASENGVYIKGNYNATGVGVSGSSAVTPPENYSPQNTANHIAAAIVADAVTILSNNWNDANSFANPFDRASRVAGDTVIRFAMLSGDPITGLSTFYQPSYFGQLNGGVHNFKRFLEDWEGQRLNYTGSLINLFNSRNNTGFLKCCNTVYRPPTR
;
A
#
# COMPACT_ATOMS: atom_id res chain seq x y z
N MET A 1 4.93 -19.54 -3.13
CA MET A 1 3.97 -18.58 -2.57
C MET A 1 3.40 -19.01 -1.22
N SER A 2 3.13 -20.31 -0.98
CA SER A 2 2.39 -20.76 0.21
C SER A 2 2.86 -20.23 1.58
N TRP A 3 4.14 -19.86 1.78
CA TRP A 3 4.68 -19.31 3.04
C TRP A 3 4.36 -17.82 3.29
N LEU A 4 3.96 -17.09 2.25
CA LEU A 4 3.58 -15.67 2.30
C LEU A 4 2.08 -15.49 2.53
N ASN A 5 1.26 -16.38 1.98
CA ASN A 5 -0.19 -16.27 2.08
C ASN A 5 -0.65 -16.27 3.54
N ALA A 6 -1.85 -15.73 3.77
CA ALA A 6 -2.55 -15.83 5.04
C ALA A 6 -2.49 -17.25 5.63
N ALA A 7 -2.24 -17.35 6.93
CA ALA A 7 -2.22 -18.64 7.61
C ALA A 7 -3.61 -19.28 7.65
N LYS A 8 -3.65 -20.61 7.58
CA LYS A 8 -4.87 -21.40 7.72
C LYS A 8 -4.87 -22.04 9.11
N ASN A 9 -5.26 -21.27 10.12
CA ASN A 9 -5.47 -21.78 11.47
C ASN A 9 -6.97 -21.97 11.74
N VAL A 10 -7.30 -22.86 12.69
CA VAL A 10 -8.69 -23.02 13.12
C VAL A 10 -9.23 -21.69 13.63
N GLY A 11 -10.35 -21.24 13.09
CA GLY A 11 -10.93 -19.92 13.37
C GLY A 11 -10.65 -18.87 12.28
N ASP A 12 -9.84 -19.20 11.27
CA ASP A 12 -9.65 -18.42 10.05
C ASP A 12 -10.66 -18.87 8.96
N MET A 13 -11.03 -17.97 8.04
CA MET A 13 -11.60 -18.37 6.75
C MET A 13 -10.47 -18.69 5.78
N ALA A 14 -10.72 -19.57 4.82
CA ALA A 14 -9.81 -19.79 3.70
C ALA A 14 -10.56 -20.29 2.47
N ASN A 15 -10.00 -20.06 1.28
CA ASN A 15 -10.35 -20.84 0.10
C ASN A 15 -9.80 -22.28 0.27
N VAL A 16 -10.72 -23.25 0.25
CA VAL A 16 -10.46 -24.68 0.27
C VAL A 16 -11.08 -25.30 -0.97
N SER A 17 -10.25 -25.55 -1.98
CA SER A 17 -10.67 -26.16 -3.25
C SER A 17 -11.79 -25.38 -3.97
N GLY A 18 -11.69 -24.05 -4.00
CA GLY A 18 -12.64 -23.15 -4.66
C GLY A 18 -13.85 -22.78 -3.82
N THR A 19 -13.90 -23.18 -2.54
CA THR A 19 -14.96 -22.80 -1.61
C THR A 19 -14.40 -22.03 -0.42
N ILE A 20 -14.99 -20.87 -0.13
CA ILE A 20 -14.66 -20.09 1.06
C ILE A 20 -15.36 -20.71 2.26
N GLU A 21 -14.58 -21.32 3.15
CA GLU A 21 -15.11 -21.99 4.34
C GLU A 21 -14.22 -21.75 5.57
N ALA A 22 -14.77 -22.04 6.75
CA ALA A 22 -14.03 -21.97 7.99
C ALA A 22 -12.97 -23.08 8.03
N VAL A 23 -11.75 -22.71 8.40
CA VAL A 23 -10.65 -23.67 8.55
C VAL A 23 -10.94 -24.62 9.72
N THR A 24 -10.83 -25.91 9.44
CA THR A 24 -11.08 -27.01 10.38
C THR A 24 -9.77 -27.68 10.79
N ALA A 25 -9.83 -28.63 11.72
CA ALA A 25 -8.66 -29.42 12.10
C ALA A 25 -8.06 -30.24 10.94
N THR A 26 -8.83 -30.53 9.89
CA THR A 26 -8.39 -31.26 8.69
C THR A 26 -7.89 -30.35 7.58
N THR A 27 -8.37 -29.10 7.51
CA THR A 27 -7.98 -28.14 6.44
C THR A 27 -6.96 -27.11 6.91
N LYS A 28 -6.63 -27.08 8.21
CA LYS A 28 -5.56 -26.24 8.74
C LYS A 28 -4.21 -26.60 8.15
N ASP A 29 -3.31 -25.63 8.20
CA ASP A 29 -1.92 -25.85 7.85
C ASP A 29 -1.31 -26.99 8.67
N SER A 30 -0.41 -27.73 8.02
CA SER A 30 0.46 -28.67 8.72
C SER A 30 1.33 -27.93 9.74
N SER A 31 1.84 -28.66 10.73
CA SER A 31 2.77 -28.13 11.74
C SER A 31 3.97 -27.39 11.13
N VAL A 32 4.54 -27.99 10.08
CA VAL A 32 5.67 -27.41 9.34
C VAL A 32 5.23 -26.12 8.65
N THR A 33 4.13 -26.15 7.91
CA THR A 33 3.64 -24.97 7.18
C THR A 33 3.30 -23.84 8.13
N SER A 34 2.60 -24.13 9.22
CA SER A 34 2.22 -23.14 10.23
C SER A 34 3.44 -22.44 10.84
N LYS A 35 4.53 -23.18 11.13
CA LYS A 35 5.79 -22.60 11.61
C LYS A 35 6.48 -21.73 10.59
N GLU A 36 6.44 -22.10 9.31
CA GLU A 36 7.21 -21.41 8.27
C GLU A 36 6.53 -20.16 7.73
N ARG A 37 5.22 -20.00 7.92
CA ARG A 37 4.51 -18.79 7.48
C ARG A 37 5.04 -17.53 8.14
N PHE A 38 5.29 -16.50 7.33
CA PHE A 38 5.72 -15.19 7.83
C PHE A 38 4.66 -14.52 8.71
N THR A 39 3.37 -14.79 8.45
CA THR A 39 2.23 -14.30 9.23
C THR A 39 2.15 -14.86 10.66
N ASN A 40 2.94 -15.89 10.97
CA ASN A 40 3.00 -16.53 12.29
C ASN A 40 4.32 -16.24 13.03
N LYS A 41 5.22 -15.44 12.43
CA LYS A 41 6.50 -15.09 13.04
C LYS A 41 6.32 -13.98 14.08
N ALA A 42 7.27 -13.89 15.02
CA ALA A 42 7.23 -12.94 16.11
C ALA A 42 7.27 -11.48 15.60
N GLY A 43 6.27 -10.68 15.96
CA GLY A 43 6.18 -9.27 15.60
C GLY A 43 4.74 -8.79 15.43
N LEU A 44 4.45 -8.18 14.28
CA LEU A 44 3.15 -7.60 13.96
C LEU A 44 2.52 -8.30 12.75
N ARG A 45 1.21 -8.49 12.78
CA ARG A 45 0.41 -8.92 11.64
C ARG A 45 -0.66 -7.89 11.35
N ILE A 46 -0.69 -7.41 10.11
CA ILE A 46 -1.68 -6.45 9.60
C ILE A 46 -2.48 -7.17 8.52
N SER A 47 -3.79 -7.29 8.74
CA SER A 47 -4.71 -7.98 7.83
C SER A 47 -5.87 -7.06 7.47
N MET A 48 -6.22 -6.99 6.20
CA MET A 48 -7.40 -6.27 5.71
C MET A 48 -8.25 -7.19 4.84
N SER A 49 -9.58 -7.06 4.94
CA SER A 49 -10.50 -7.87 4.15
C SER A 49 -11.88 -7.23 4.01
N ASP A 50 -12.71 -7.84 3.17
CA ASP A 50 -14.02 -7.36 2.77
C ASP A 50 -15.16 -7.75 3.73
N SER A 51 -14.84 -8.50 4.78
CA SER A 51 -15.77 -8.85 5.86
C SER A 51 -15.01 -9.14 7.15
N GLN A 52 -15.68 -9.01 8.29
CA GLN A 52 -15.08 -9.32 9.58
C GLN A 52 -14.61 -10.78 9.67
N ALA A 53 -15.43 -11.73 9.20
CA ALA A 53 -15.15 -13.16 9.29
C ALA A 53 -13.89 -13.59 8.52
N LYS A 54 -13.54 -12.87 7.44
CA LYS A 54 -12.34 -13.11 6.64
C LYS A 54 -11.05 -12.58 7.31
N LEU A 55 -11.13 -11.85 8.44
CA LEU A 55 -9.95 -11.51 9.22
C LEU A 55 -9.45 -12.74 10.03
N PRO A 56 -8.14 -12.86 10.30
CA PRO A 56 -7.60 -13.98 11.06
C PRO A 56 -8.27 -14.12 12.44
N GLY A 57 -8.73 -15.32 12.77
CA GLY A 57 -9.38 -15.67 14.04
C GLY A 57 -10.80 -15.11 14.22
N CYS A 58 -11.40 -14.51 13.19
CA CYS A 58 -12.67 -13.78 13.33
C CYS A 58 -13.90 -14.52 12.79
N VAL A 59 -13.79 -15.78 12.31
CA VAL A 59 -14.91 -16.54 11.72
C VAL A 59 -16.18 -16.53 12.57
N SER A 60 -16.01 -16.73 13.89
CA SER A 60 -17.10 -16.80 14.86
C SER A 60 -17.18 -15.57 15.77
N ALA A 61 -16.49 -14.49 15.42
CA ALA A 61 -16.53 -13.25 16.18
C ALA A 61 -17.86 -12.54 15.97
N THR A 62 -18.53 -12.19 17.08
CA THR A 62 -19.76 -11.39 17.07
C THR A 62 -19.51 -9.94 17.51
N SER A 63 -18.36 -9.66 18.13
CA SER A 63 -17.82 -8.33 18.48
C SER A 63 -16.31 -8.45 18.76
N ASP A 64 -15.57 -7.33 18.78
CA ASP A 64 -14.16 -7.23 19.20
C ASP A 64 -13.10 -8.02 18.39
N CYS A 65 -13.27 -8.10 17.07
CA CYS A 65 -12.27 -8.70 16.18
C CYS A 65 -11.98 -7.76 15.00
N GLY A 66 -10.87 -7.03 15.07
CA GLY A 66 -10.54 -5.95 14.15
C GLY A 66 -11.45 -4.72 14.26
N VAL A 67 -11.33 -3.82 13.28
CA VAL A 67 -12.08 -2.58 13.17
C VAL A 67 -12.66 -2.46 11.76
N ARG A 68 -13.96 -2.11 11.70
CA ARG A 68 -14.61 -1.71 10.45
C ARG A 68 -14.29 -0.25 10.13
N LEU A 69 -13.67 -0.02 8.99
CA LEU A 69 -13.20 1.28 8.51
C LEU A 69 -14.26 2.08 7.74
N ASP A 70 -15.24 1.41 7.16
CA ASP A 70 -16.40 1.99 6.45
C ASP A 70 -17.68 1.99 7.30
N GLY A 71 -17.54 1.95 8.63
CA GLY A 71 -18.66 2.01 9.57
C GLY A 71 -19.31 3.39 9.64
N ALA A 72 -20.37 3.53 10.45
CA ALA A 72 -21.02 4.82 10.65
C ALA A 72 -20.09 5.82 11.37
N LEU A 73 -20.01 7.04 10.86
CA LEU A 73 -19.25 8.15 11.43
C LEU A 73 -20.13 9.40 11.53
N GLY A 74 -20.40 9.84 12.75
CA GLY A 74 -21.30 10.97 12.98
C GLY A 74 -22.73 10.68 12.52
N ALA A 75 -23.44 11.70 12.02
CA ALA A 75 -24.86 11.58 11.68
C ALA A 75 -25.14 10.86 10.35
N SER A 76 -24.30 11.08 9.34
CA SER A 76 -24.54 10.58 7.97
C SER A 76 -23.28 10.12 7.22
N SER A 77 -22.08 10.35 7.76
CA SER A 77 -20.85 9.92 7.10
C SER A 77 -20.55 8.46 7.39
N ILE A 78 -19.72 7.86 6.54
CA ILE A 78 -19.09 6.58 6.82
C ILE A 78 -17.57 6.74 6.89
N GLY A 79 -16.94 6.00 7.78
CA GLY A 79 -15.54 6.18 8.11
C GLY A 79 -15.18 5.58 9.46
N TYR A 80 -13.97 5.88 9.90
CA TYR A 80 -13.48 5.49 11.22
C TYR A 80 -12.79 6.67 11.88
N GLN A 81 -13.14 6.95 13.14
CA GLN A 81 -12.45 7.93 13.97
C GLN A 81 -11.43 7.20 14.85
N PRO A 82 -10.11 7.36 14.61
CA PRO A 82 -9.10 6.95 15.56
C PRO A 82 -9.39 7.45 16.97
N LEU A 83 -9.22 6.55 17.95
CA LEU A 83 -9.38 6.90 19.36
C LEU A 83 -8.36 7.97 19.76
N ALA A 84 -8.78 8.85 20.67
CA ALA A 84 -7.88 9.81 21.26
C ALA A 84 -6.83 9.11 22.14
N MET A 85 -5.59 9.54 22.01
CA MET A 85 -4.47 9.16 22.87
C MET A 85 -4.56 9.88 24.22
N THR A 86 -3.83 9.39 25.25
CA THR A 86 -3.96 9.93 26.62
C THR A 86 -3.39 11.34 26.79
N ASP A 87 -2.57 11.80 25.84
CA ASP A 87 -2.04 13.16 25.78
C ASP A 87 -2.96 14.14 25.02
N GLY A 88 -4.15 13.69 24.61
CA GLY A 88 -5.12 14.49 23.87
C GLY A 88 -4.91 14.51 22.36
N TYR A 89 -3.90 13.81 21.84
CA TYR A 89 -3.75 13.64 20.40
C TYR A 89 -4.92 12.84 19.82
N GLN A 90 -5.52 13.35 18.74
CA GLN A 90 -6.56 12.66 17.99
C GLN A 90 -6.29 12.84 16.49
N ALA A 91 -6.19 11.72 15.78
CA ALA A 91 -5.91 11.72 14.35
C ALA A 91 -7.15 12.04 13.51
N THR A 92 -6.92 12.45 12.26
CA THR A 92 -7.96 12.73 11.28
C THR A 92 -8.79 11.46 11.01
N PRO A 93 -10.14 11.53 11.05
CA PRO A 93 -10.99 10.40 10.69
C PRO A 93 -10.78 9.95 9.24
N LEU A 94 -10.90 8.65 9.01
CA LEU A 94 -10.79 8.02 7.70
C LEU A 94 -12.02 8.35 6.84
N ASN A 95 -11.80 8.91 5.66
CA ASN A 95 -12.84 9.12 4.66
C ASN A 95 -13.10 7.84 3.85
N ALA A 96 -13.88 6.93 4.43
CA ALA A 96 -14.26 5.70 3.77
C ALA A 96 -15.33 5.88 2.68
N THR A 97 -15.90 7.08 2.50
CA THR A 97 -16.89 7.32 1.43
C THR A 97 -16.28 7.09 0.05
N ARG A 98 -14.98 7.30 -0.10
CA ARG A 98 -14.19 7.04 -1.31
C ARG A 98 -13.61 5.62 -1.39
N MET A 99 -13.97 4.74 -0.46
CA MET A 99 -13.52 3.34 -0.38
C MET A 99 -14.67 2.33 -0.39
N ALA A 100 -15.83 2.74 0.14
CA ALA A 100 -16.98 1.89 0.35
C ALA A 100 -17.72 1.57 -0.95
N MET A 101 -18.19 0.33 -1.06
CA MET A 101 -18.91 -0.16 -2.23
C MET A 101 -20.00 -1.12 -1.78
N SER A 102 -20.98 -1.36 -2.64
CA SER A 102 -22.07 -2.28 -2.30
C SER A 102 -21.56 -3.71 -2.16
N GLY A 103 -22.03 -4.42 -1.14
CA GLY A 103 -21.68 -5.82 -0.91
C GLY A 103 -20.26 -6.06 -0.37
N ARG A 104 -19.50 -4.99 -0.07
CA ARG A 104 -18.12 -5.07 0.42
C ARG A 104 -17.95 -4.18 1.65
N GLU A 105 -17.45 -4.74 2.74
CA GLU A 105 -17.06 -3.97 3.91
C GLU A 105 -15.55 -3.65 3.84
N VAL A 106 -15.05 -2.75 4.69
CA VAL A 106 -13.60 -2.50 4.77
C VAL A 106 -13.17 -2.77 6.19
N TRP A 107 -12.53 -3.92 6.42
CA TRP A 107 -12.04 -4.31 7.74
C TRP A 107 -10.53 -4.29 7.80
N ILE A 108 -10.00 -3.97 8.98
CA ILE A 108 -8.58 -4.09 9.32
C ILE A 108 -8.43 -4.77 10.68
N LYS A 109 -7.40 -5.59 10.82
CA LYS A 109 -6.97 -6.18 12.09
C LYS A 109 -5.46 -6.07 12.21
N ILE A 110 -4.99 -5.66 13.39
CA ILE A 110 -3.57 -5.55 13.70
C ILE A 110 -3.32 -6.35 14.97
N GLU A 111 -2.40 -7.30 14.89
CA GLU A 111 -2.14 -8.25 15.97
C GLU A 111 -0.67 -8.29 16.34
N LEU A 112 -0.41 -8.44 17.64
CA LEU A 112 0.88 -8.90 18.15
C LEU A 112 0.93 -10.42 17.96
N VAL A 113 1.95 -10.93 17.26
CA VAL A 113 2.05 -12.36 16.95
C VAL A 113 3.28 -12.96 17.59
N SER A 114 3.12 -14.15 18.14
CA SER A 114 4.20 -15.05 18.56
C SER A 114 3.82 -16.50 18.23
N TYR A 115 4.71 -17.46 18.44
CA TYR A 115 4.46 -18.86 18.14
C TYR A 115 4.70 -19.73 19.37
N ASP A 116 3.71 -20.53 19.76
CA ASP A 116 3.86 -21.54 20.80
C ASP A 116 4.39 -22.83 20.16
N PHE A 117 5.70 -23.06 20.29
CA PHE A 117 6.36 -24.25 19.74
C PHE A 117 6.00 -25.54 20.47
N THR A 118 5.41 -25.48 21.66
CA THR A 118 4.98 -26.66 22.43
C THR A 118 3.66 -27.18 21.90
N ASN A 119 2.71 -26.26 21.68
CA ASN A 119 1.36 -26.59 21.23
C ASN A 119 1.17 -26.43 19.72
N ASP A 120 2.19 -25.94 19.01
CA ASP A 120 2.22 -25.83 17.55
C ASP A 120 1.15 -24.89 16.99
N VAL A 121 0.97 -23.75 17.67
CA VAL A 121 -0.07 -22.77 17.35
C VAL A 121 0.48 -21.34 17.39
N PRO A 122 0.05 -20.46 16.47
CA PRO A 122 0.31 -19.03 16.60
C PRO A 122 -0.51 -18.47 17.77
N LEU A 123 0.11 -17.57 18.55
CA LEU A 123 -0.54 -16.79 19.57
C LEU A 123 -0.66 -15.36 19.06
N ALA A 124 -1.89 -14.86 18.95
CA ALA A 124 -2.18 -13.53 18.46
C ALA A 124 -2.94 -12.71 19.52
N THR A 125 -2.65 -11.42 19.60
CA THR A 125 -3.40 -10.47 20.44
C THR A 125 -3.78 -9.27 19.61
N ASP A 126 -5.08 -8.98 19.51
CA ASP A 126 -5.60 -7.83 18.77
C ASP A 126 -5.21 -6.51 19.49
N VAL A 127 -4.54 -5.64 18.74
CA VAL A 127 -4.12 -4.29 19.15
C VAL A 127 -4.55 -3.25 18.11
N THR A 128 -5.60 -3.56 17.34
CA THR A 128 -6.04 -2.77 16.19
C THR A 128 -6.34 -1.33 16.60
N GLN A 129 -7.17 -1.13 17.63
CA GLN A 129 -7.54 0.21 18.06
C GLN A 129 -6.36 0.99 18.65
N ASP A 130 -5.43 0.32 19.33
CA ASP A 130 -4.22 0.94 19.87
C ASP A 130 -3.36 1.50 18.74
N ILE A 131 -3.02 0.68 17.73
CA ILE A 131 -2.19 1.13 16.61
C ILE A 131 -2.91 2.16 15.75
N LEU A 132 -4.21 1.98 15.47
CA LEU A 132 -4.97 2.96 14.70
C LEU A 132 -5.13 4.31 15.43
N SER A 133 -5.00 4.36 16.76
CA SER A 133 -5.02 5.62 17.52
C SER A 133 -3.85 6.56 17.16
N LEU A 134 -2.75 6.02 16.62
CA LEU A 134 -1.64 6.80 16.08
C LEU A 134 -2.01 7.54 14.78
N GLY A 135 -3.11 7.16 14.14
CA GLY A 135 -3.63 7.77 12.92
C GLY A 135 -3.47 6.90 11.68
N VAL A 136 -4.25 7.27 10.66
CA VAL A 136 -4.35 6.56 9.35
C VAL A 136 -4.13 7.47 8.15
N THR A 137 -3.64 8.67 8.38
CA THR A 137 -3.55 9.74 7.38
C THR A 137 -2.10 10.16 7.22
N GLU A 138 -1.67 10.40 5.99
CA GLU A 138 -0.41 11.11 5.71
C GLU A 138 -0.52 12.56 6.15
N SER A 139 0.51 13.06 6.84
CA SER A 139 0.50 14.45 7.31
C SER A 139 0.40 15.43 6.14
N ALA A 140 -0.58 16.34 6.18
CA ALA A 140 -0.72 17.36 5.16
C ALA A 140 0.46 18.37 5.20
N PRO A 141 0.92 18.90 4.06
CA PRO A 141 2.01 19.87 3.99
C PRO A 141 1.53 21.29 4.38
N ILE A 142 1.01 21.43 5.60
CA ILE A 142 0.51 22.71 6.11
C ILE A 142 1.64 23.75 6.25
N GLY A 143 1.29 25.02 6.09
CA GLY A 143 2.22 26.16 6.11
C GLY A 143 1.48 27.47 5.91
N THR A 144 2.16 28.48 5.38
CA THR A 144 1.52 29.76 4.99
C THR A 144 0.57 29.58 3.81
N ASP A 145 0.89 28.64 2.93
CA ASP A 145 0.20 28.43 1.65
C ASP A 145 -0.96 27.42 1.77
N LEU A 146 -0.98 26.61 2.83
CA LEU A 146 -2.05 25.69 3.16
C LEU A 146 -2.27 25.66 4.67
N GLN A 147 -3.39 26.18 5.12
CA GLN A 147 -3.83 26.07 6.51
C GLN A 147 -5.11 25.26 6.53
N ILE A 148 -5.17 24.21 7.35
CA ILE A 148 -6.38 23.40 7.53
C ILE A 148 -6.90 23.65 8.95
N ASP A 149 -8.18 23.99 9.08
CA ASP A 149 -8.77 24.31 10.38
C ASP A 149 -8.72 23.12 11.34
N GLY A 150 -8.33 23.39 12.59
CA GLY A 150 -8.10 22.36 13.61
C GLY A 150 -6.93 21.41 13.32
N TYR A 151 -6.17 21.62 12.25
CA TYR A 151 -5.03 20.80 11.87
C TYR A 151 -3.71 21.51 12.21
N THR A 152 -2.81 20.82 12.90
CA THR A 152 -1.50 21.35 13.28
C THR A 152 -0.38 20.45 12.76
N THR A 153 0.88 20.83 12.97
CA THR A 153 2.03 20.01 12.54
C THR A 153 2.14 18.69 13.28
N THR A 154 1.44 18.54 14.40
CA THR A 154 1.38 17.28 15.13
C THR A 154 0.22 16.41 14.67
N THR A 155 -0.83 16.95 14.03
CA THR A 155 -1.97 16.18 13.53
C THR A 155 -1.49 15.15 12.49
N ASP A 156 -1.88 13.89 12.67
CA ASP A 156 -1.45 12.74 11.84
C ASP A 156 0.06 12.46 11.82
N SER A 157 0.87 13.12 12.66
CA SER A 157 2.34 12.96 12.70
C SER A 157 2.83 11.59 13.21
N ARG A 158 1.93 10.80 13.81
CA ARG A 158 2.22 9.51 14.44
C ARG A 158 1.81 8.31 13.59
N SER A 159 1.07 8.54 12.50
CA SER A 159 0.50 7.47 11.67
C SER A 159 1.60 6.51 11.19
N ILE A 160 1.48 5.24 11.56
CA ILE A 160 2.34 4.15 11.05
C ILE A 160 1.73 3.59 9.78
N ILE A 161 0.43 3.30 9.81
CA ILE A 161 -0.34 2.69 8.72
C ILE A 161 -1.20 3.79 8.10
N LYS A 162 -0.87 4.24 6.90
CA LYS A 162 -1.54 5.35 6.23
C LYS A 162 -2.40 4.81 5.08
N LEU A 163 -3.67 5.16 5.11
CA LEU A 163 -4.70 4.73 4.16
C LEU A 163 -5.19 5.90 3.29
N GLN A 164 -5.00 7.14 3.76
CA GLN A 164 -5.47 8.34 3.08
C GLN A 164 -4.47 9.50 3.19
N ARG A 165 -4.70 10.54 2.38
CA ARG A 165 -3.93 11.79 2.36
C ARG A 165 -4.79 12.96 1.87
N PHE A 166 -4.36 14.19 2.15
CA PHE A 166 -5.00 15.41 1.63
C PHE A 166 -4.41 15.91 0.31
N THR A 167 -3.14 15.61 0.03
CA THR A 167 -2.44 16.13 -1.14
C THR A 167 -1.65 15.04 -1.85
N ILE A 168 -1.53 15.17 -3.17
CA ILE A 168 -0.58 14.42 -3.99
C ILE A 168 0.44 15.42 -4.54
N PRO A 169 1.69 15.42 -4.06
CA PRO A 169 2.72 16.29 -4.63
C PRO A 169 2.94 15.92 -6.08
N GLY A 170 3.28 16.89 -6.94
CA GLY A 170 3.60 16.69 -8.35
C GLY A 170 2.68 17.45 -9.32
N PRO A 171 2.84 17.24 -10.64
CA PRO A 171 2.11 18.00 -11.65
C PRO A 171 0.59 17.78 -11.55
N ALA A 172 -0.16 18.65 -12.22
CA ALA A 172 -1.61 18.56 -12.28
C ALA A 172 -2.04 17.20 -12.85
N ILE A 173 -2.88 16.48 -12.12
CA ILE A 173 -3.48 15.24 -12.61
C ILE A 173 -4.61 15.60 -13.59
N PRO A 174 -4.59 15.05 -14.81
CA PRO A 174 -5.60 15.32 -15.83
C PRO A 174 -7.01 14.99 -15.36
N ASN A 175 -7.94 15.85 -15.76
CA ASN A 175 -9.38 15.69 -15.58
C ASN A 175 -10.05 15.84 -16.95
N PRO A 176 -11.19 15.16 -17.20
CA PRO A 176 -11.97 15.41 -18.41
C PRO A 176 -12.52 16.84 -18.44
N THR A 177 -12.78 17.37 -19.63
CA THR A 177 -13.20 18.77 -19.83
C THR A 177 -14.46 19.17 -19.03
N SER A 178 -15.36 18.23 -18.77
CA SER A 178 -16.64 18.47 -18.11
C SER A 178 -16.67 18.12 -16.62
N THR A 179 -15.64 17.44 -16.09
CA THR A 179 -15.65 16.90 -14.72
C THR A 179 -14.29 17.06 -14.07
N THR A 180 -14.23 17.81 -12.98
CA THR A 180 -13.03 17.95 -12.15
C THR A 180 -13.10 16.95 -11.00
N TYR A 181 -12.06 16.15 -10.77
CA TYR A 181 -11.93 15.31 -9.57
C TYR A 181 -10.86 15.85 -8.61
N THR A 182 -9.79 16.41 -9.17
CA THR A 182 -8.67 17.02 -8.46
C THR A 182 -8.47 18.47 -8.88
N THR A 183 -7.93 19.29 -7.99
CA THR A 183 -7.52 20.67 -8.28
C THR A 183 -6.07 20.85 -7.89
N ASN A 184 -5.28 21.45 -8.78
CA ASN A 184 -3.85 21.65 -8.57
C ASN A 184 -3.56 23.06 -8.05
N TYR A 185 -2.72 23.16 -7.04
CA TYR A 185 -2.23 24.41 -6.48
C TYR A 185 -0.72 24.32 -6.27
N THR A 186 -0.03 25.46 -6.32
CA THR A 186 1.32 25.57 -5.77
C THR A 186 1.21 25.83 -4.27
N ILE A 187 1.79 24.98 -3.44
CA ILE A 187 1.80 25.07 -1.98
C ILE A 187 3.23 24.85 -1.51
N ASN A 188 3.76 25.79 -0.72
CA ASN A 188 5.15 25.80 -0.22
C ASN A 188 6.17 25.61 -1.36
N GLY A 189 5.94 26.30 -2.50
CA GLY A 189 6.78 26.24 -3.68
C GLY A 189 6.68 24.96 -4.52
N SER A 190 5.79 24.02 -4.17
CA SER A 190 5.62 22.74 -4.88
C SER A 190 4.20 22.58 -5.41
N SER A 191 4.05 22.02 -6.61
CA SER A 191 2.73 21.67 -7.15
C SER A 191 2.12 20.51 -6.34
N GLN A 192 0.85 20.66 -5.96
CA GLN A 192 0.08 19.73 -5.13
C GLN A 192 -1.33 19.57 -5.72
N ASN A 193 -1.79 18.33 -5.80
CA ASN A 193 -3.16 18.00 -6.18
C ASN A 193 -3.99 17.72 -4.93
N LEU A 194 -5.15 18.37 -4.83
CA LEU A 194 -6.09 18.22 -3.73
C LEU A 194 -7.47 17.84 -4.27
N VAL A 195 -8.31 17.32 -3.40
CA VAL A 195 -9.75 17.20 -3.66
C VAL A 195 -10.45 18.39 -3.02
N VAL A 196 -10.73 19.42 -3.82
CA VAL A 196 -11.49 20.60 -3.38
C VAL A 196 -12.96 20.38 -3.71
N ARG A 197 -13.78 20.17 -2.69
CA ARG A 197 -15.22 19.98 -2.83
C ARG A 197 -15.93 21.28 -3.17
N TYR A 198 -15.61 22.32 -2.40
CA TYR A 198 -16.27 23.61 -2.47
C TYR A 198 -15.28 24.78 -2.33
N ASN A 199 -15.60 25.91 -2.94
CA ASN A 199 -14.96 27.21 -2.66
C ASN A 199 -15.98 28.21 -2.08
N ASN A 200 -15.49 29.40 -1.71
CA ASN A 200 -16.27 30.48 -1.09
C ASN A 200 -17.01 30.03 0.19
N VAL A 201 -16.35 29.21 0.98
CA VAL A 201 -16.91 28.63 2.20
C VAL A 201 -16.98 29.70 3.28
N THR A 202 -18.18 30.13 3.66
CA THR A 202 -18.38 31.22 4.63
C THR A 202 -18.80 30.73 6.02
N SER A 203 -19.14 29.45 6.17
CA SER A 203 -19.55 28.80 7.42
C SER A 203 -19.18 27.31 7.45
N SER A 204 -19.06 26.71 8.65
CA SER A 204 -18.53 25.35 8.82
C SER A 204 -19.32 24.37 7.96
N PRO A 205 -18.66 23.54 7.12
CA PRO A 205 -19.33 22.84 6.04
C PRO A 205 -19.92 21.51 6.51
N ALA A 206 -19.65 21.09 7.75
CA ALA A 206 -20.09 19.83 8.35
C ALA A 206 -21.62 19.70 8.46
N THR A 207 -22.35 20.80 8.26
CA THR A 207 -23.82 20.87 8.24
C THR A 207 -24.39 21.22 6.85
N GLY A 208 -23.56 21.12 5.81
CA GLY A 208 -23.87 21.58 4.46
C GLY A 208 -23.31 22.97 4.19
N CYS A 209 -22.69 23.13 3.02
CA CYS A 209 -22.07 24.37 2.62
C CYS A 209 -23.10 25.29 1.94
N SER A 210 -23.83 26.10 2.73
CA SER A 210 -24.78 27.08 2.19
C SER A 210 -24.04 28.20 1.45
N ALA A 211 -24.46 28.49 0.21
CA ALA A 211 -23.87 29.50 -0.69
C ALA A 211 -22.44 29.20 -1.20
N CYS A 212 -21.99 27.94 -1.12
CA CYS A 212 -20.71 27.52 -1.66
C CYS A 212 -20.84 27.09 -3.14
N THR A 213 -19.75 27.20 -3.90
CA THR A 213 -19.73 26.71 -5.30
C THR A 213 -18.99 25.39 -5.36
N ALA A 214 -19.63 24.36 -5.90
CA ALA A 214 -18.98 23.06 -6.15
C ALA A 214 -17.78 23.25 -7.08
N GLN A 215 -16.64 22.63 -6.75
CA GLN A 215 -15.41 22.73 -7.53
C GLN A 215 -15.01 21.41 -8.17
N ASN A 216 -15.45 20.29 -7.60
CA ASN A 216 -15.22 18.97 -8.16
C ASN A 216 -16.49 18.11 -8.10
N ALA A 217 -16.46 17.04 -8.88
CA ALA A 217 -17.40 15.94 -8.75
C ALA A 217 -16.92 14.96 -7.68
N PHE A 218 -17.86 14.26 -7.05
CA PHE A 218 -17.53 13.12 -6.19
C PHE A 218 -16.93 12.00 -7.05
N ALA A 219 -15.72 11.57 -6.69
CA ALA A 219 -15.08 10.43 -7.33
C ALA A 219 -15.65 9.16 -6.69
N TYR A 220 -16.50 8.45 -7.42
CA TYR A 220 -17.01 7.17 -6.97
C TYR A 220 -15.93 6.09 -7.07
N PRO A 221 -15.89 5.13 -6.14
CA PRO A 221 -15.12 3.91 -6.36
C PRO A 221 -15.52 3.22 -7.67
N VAL A 222 -14.57 2.56 -8.34
CA VAL A 222 -14.79 1.89 -9.64
C VAL A 222 -14.88 0.36 -9.49
N PRO A 223 -15.65 -0.35 -10.34
CA PRO A 223 -16.37 0.12 -11.53
C PRO A 223 -17.76 0.74 -11.28
N GLU A 224 -18.36 0.54 -10.10
CA GLU A 224 -19.76 0.90 -9.85
C GLU A 224 -19.94 2.10 -8.91
N PRO A 225 -20.68 3.16 -9.31
CA PRO A 225 -21.15 4.17 -8.37
C PRO A 225 -22.22 3.55 -7.46
N SER A 226 -21.86 3.22 -6.21
CA SER A 226 -22.77 2.57 -5.27
C SER A 226 -23.57 3.56 -4.42
N ALA A 227 -24.81 3.22 -4.03
CA ALA A 227 -25.57 3.99 -3.03
C ALA A 227 -24.91 4.04 -1.64
N THR A 228 -23.96 3.14 -1.39
CA THR A 228 -23.13 3.06 -0.18
C THR A 228 -22.14 4.21 -0.06
N SER A 229 -21.82 4.87 -1.18
CA SER A 229 -20.84 5.95 -1.30
C SER A 229 -21.46 7.14 -2.03
N SER A 230 -21.60 8.29 -1.36
CA SER A 230 -22.22 9.47 -1.94
C SER A 230 -21.57 10.75 -1.43
N MET A 231 -21.72 11.82 -2.22
CA MET A 231 -21.34 13.18 -1.83
C MET A 231 -21.95 13.58 -0.48
N ALA A 232 -23.21 13.24 -0.22
CA ALA A 232 -23.89 13.58 1.03
C ALA A 232 -23.24 12.91 2.27
N GLN A 233 -22.72 11.69 2.11
CA GLN A 233 -21.98 11.02 3.17
C GLN A 233 -20.58 11.63 3.35
N GLU A 234 -19.96 12.16 2.30
CA GLU A 234 -18.66 12.84 2.39
C GLU A 234 -18.78 14.19 3.11
N ASP A 235 -19.85 14.93 2.81
CA ASP A 235 -19.97 16.34 3.18
C ASP A 235 -20.13 16.59 4.70
N ALA A 236 -20.52 15.60 5.49
CA ALA A 236 -20.78 15.82 6.92
C ALA A 236 -19.52 15.77 7.81
N ALA A 237 -18.78 14.66 7.84
CA ALA A 237 -17.65 14.48 8.75
C ALA A 237 -16.26 14.72 8.13
N HIS A 238 -16.16 14.64 6.79
CA HIS A 238 -14.86 14.59 6.10
C HIS A 238 -14.41 15.93 5.55
N LEU A 239 -15.32 16.89 5.33
CA LEU A 239 -14.96 18.23 4.88
C LEU A 239 -14.11 18.95 5.94
N LYS A 240 -12.93 19.39 5.51
CA LYS A 240 -12.04 20.24 6.27
C LYS A 240 -11.96 21.61 5.63
N TRP A 241 -12.05 22.63 6.47
CA TRP A 241 -11.78 24.00 6.09
C TRP A 241 -10.32 24.19 5.76
N ALA A 242 -10.05 24.80 4.61
CA ALA A 242 -8.71 25.11 4.19
C ALA A 242 -8.60 26.53 3.61
N ASN A 243 -7.59 27.27 4.07
CA ASN A 243 -7.11 28.47 3.42
C ASN A 243 -5.93 28.10 2.52
N ILE A 244 -6.05 28.35 1.23
CA ILE A 244 -5.03 28.03 0.23
C ILE A 244 -4.51 29.35 -0.37
N ASN A 245 -3.19 29.52 -0.34
CA ASN A 245 -2.43 30.66 -0.89
C ASN A 245 -2.91 32.04 -0.45
N SER A 246 -3.46 32.15 0.76
CA SER A 246 -4.02 33.40 1.29
C SER A 246 -4.98 34.08 0.31
N SER A 247 -5.69 33.29 -0.49
CA SER A 247 -6.46 33.77 -1.66
C SER A 247 -7.68 34.63 -1.31
N GLY A 248 -7.99 34.80 -0.02
CA GLY A 248 -9.20 35.48 0.46
C GLY A 248 -10.48 34.65 0.31
N ALA A 249 -10.43 33.54 -0.42
CA ALA A 249 -11.48 32.52 -0.49
C ALA A 249 -11.13 31.32 0.39
N VAL A 250 -12.12 30.82 1.14
CA VAL A 250 -11.98 29.61 1.95
C VAL A 250 -12.49 28.42 1.14
N TYR A 251 -11.76 27.31 1.21
CA TYR A 251 -12.07 26.05 0.53
C TYR A 251 -12.53 24.98 1.51
N ALA A 252 -13.29 24.02 1.02
CA ALA A 252 -13.54 22.75 1.72
C ALA A 252 -12.83 21.62 0.97
N ILE A 253 -11.90 20.97 1.65
CA ILE A 253 -11.11 19.85 1.12
C ILE A 253 -11.45 18.57 1.89
N VAL A 254 -11.12 17.42 1.32
CA VAL A 254 -11.29 16.11 1.97
C VAL A 254 -10.04 15.27 1.82
N PRO A 255 -9.74 14.37 2.78
CA PRO A 255 -8.74 13.35 2.55
C PRO A 255 -9.31 12.28 1.61
N PHE A 256 -8.43 11.59 0.89
CA PHE A 256 -8.77 10.55 -0.08
C PHE A 256 -7.76 9.40 -0.04
N PRO A 257 -8.12 8.20 -0.53
CA PRO A 257 -7.28 7.02 -0.50
C PRO A 257 -5.90 7.23 -1.14
N ILE A 258 -4.88 6.50 -0.67
CA ILE A 258 -3.57 6.48 -1.31
C ILE A 258 -3.61 5.54 -2.51
N GLN A 259 -3.42 6.10 -3.70
CA GLN A 259 -3.47 5.41 -4.98
C GLN A 259 -2.17 5.68 -5.75
N ILE A 260 -1.77 4.70 -6.57
CA ILE A 260 -0.68 4.79 -7.55
C ILE A 260 -1.15 4.16 -8.87
N PHE A 261 -0.68 4.66 -10.00
CA PHE A 261 -0.79 3.92 -11.26
C PHE A 261 0.52 3.16 -11.52
N ASP A 262 0.44 1.84 -11.43
CA ASP A 262 1.51 0.93 -11.81
C ASP A 262 1.39 0.61 -13.31
N THR A 263 2.16 1.32 -14.13
CA THR A 263 2.16 1.17 -15.59
C THR A 263 2.49 -0.25 -16.04
N ARG A 264 3.29 -1.01 -15.26
CA ARG A 264 3.63 -2.41 -15.60
C ARG A 264 2.42 -3.31 -15.46
N GLU A 265 1.66 -3.13 -14.39
CA GLU A 265 0.45 -3.89 -14.11
C GLU A 265 -0.73 -3.47 -14.99
N GLY A 266 -0.75 -2.20 -15.41
CA GLY A 266 -1.88 -1.62 -16.16
C GLY A 266 -1.85 -1.80 -17.67
N LEU A 267 -0.68 -1.99 -18.29
CA LEU A 267 -0.58 -2.16 -19.74
C LEU A 267 -0.19 -3.58 -20.09
N PRO A 268 -0.79 -4.24 -21.10
CA PRO A 268 -0.31 -5.54 -21.54
C PRO A 268 1.02 -5.44 -22.30
N ASN A 269 1.33 -4.27 -22.88
CA ASN A 269 2.46 -4.01 -23.78
C ASN A 269 3.27 -2.79 -23.37
N ASP A 270 4.53 -2.76 -23.77
CA ASP A 270 5.37 -1.57 -23.71
C ASP A 270 5.25 -0.69 -24.98
N THR A 271 4.01 -0.33 -25.35
CA THR A 271 3.70 0.47 -26.54
C THR A 271 2.92 1.74 -26.18
N ARG A 272 3.61 2.88 -26.15
CA ARG A 272 3.00 4.19 -25.84
C ARG A 272 1.86 4.55 -26.79
N SER A 273 2.04 4.40 -28.09
CA SER A 273 1.03 4.80 -29.08
C SER A 273 -0.29 4.03 -28.93
N GLU A 274 -0.23 2.74 -28.56
CA GLU A 274 -1.42 1.92 -28.30
C GLU A 274 -2.12 2.38 -27.02
N ALA A 275 -1.35 2.61 -25.95
CA ALA A 275 -1.89 3.12 -24.69
C ALA A 275 -2.56 4.51 -24.86
N ASP A 276 -1.89 5.44 -25.55
CA ASP A 276 -2.42 6.77 -25.84
C ASP A 276 -3.70 6.69 -26.70
N THR A 277 -3.78 5.73 -27.65
CA THR A 277 -4.98 5.53 -28.47
C THR A 277 -6.15 5.00 -27.64
N ASN A 278 -5.89 4.08 -26.71
CA ASN A 278 -6.93 3.42 -25.92
C ASN A 278 -7.46 4.29 -24.77
N PHE A 279 -6.62 5.12 -24.17
CA PHE A 279 -6.96 5.86 -22.95
C PHE A 279 -6.89 7.38 -23.11
N GLY A 280 -6.30 7.89 -24.21
CA GLY A 280 -6.12 9.32 -24.39
C GLY A 280 -5.23 9.93 -23.30
N THR A 281 -5.51 11.19 -22.96
CA THR A 281 -4.67 11.98 -22.04
C THR A 281 -5.23 12.08 -20.62
N ASP A 282 -6.45 11.62 -20.39
CA ASP A 282 -7.17 11.82 -19.12
C ASP A 282 -7.65 10.52 -18.46
N ARG A 283 -7.30 9.36 -19.02
CA ARG A 283 -7.63 8.06 -18.46
C ARG A 283 -6.40 7.17 -18.30
N VAL A 284 -6.53 6.21 -17.40
CA VAL A 284 -5.60 5.11 -17.20
C VAL A 284 -6.38 3.79 -17.16
N PRO A 285 -5.77 2.66 -17.58
CA PRO A 285 -6.38 1.35 -17.39
C PRO A 285 -6.56 1.02 -15.91
N SER A 286 -7.76 0.60 -15.53
CA SER A 286 -8.09 0.21 -14.16
C SER A 286 -7.20 -0.93 -13.64
N ALA A 287 -6.74 -1.81 -14.53
CA ALA A 287 -5.84 -2.92 -14.21
C ALA A 287 -4.50 -2.47 -13.59
N GLY A 288 -4.08 -1.21 -13.77
CA GLY A 288 -2.86 -0.66 -13.18
C GLY A 288 -3.08 0.27 -12.01
N VAL A 289 -4.33 0.54 -11.62
CA VAL A 289 -4.61 1.37 -10.45
C VAL A 289 -4.45 0.48 -9.22
N MET A 290 -3.46 0.80 -8.39
CA MET A 290 -3.18 0.06 -7.16
C MET A 290 -3.59 0.89 -5.96
N SER A 291 -4.45 0.32 -5.13
CA SER A 291 -4.77 0.88 -3.81
C SER A 291 -3.67 0.51 -2.82
N LEU A 292 -2.98 1.51 -2.29
CA LEU A 292 -1.84 1.32 -1.40
C LEU A 292 -2.18 1.56 0.06
N VAL A 293 -1.52 0.79 0.92
CA VAL A 293 -1.30 1.13 2.32
C VAL A 293 0.15 1.57 2.49
N ASP A 294 0.36 2.81 2.93
CA ASP A 294 1.72 3.32 3.21
C ASP A 294 2.11 2.94 4.64
N ILE A 295 3.26 2.28 4.83
CA ILE A 295 3.86 2.00 6.13
C ILE A 295 5.02 2.97 6.36
N ASP A 296 4.85 3.86 7.33
CA ASP A 296 5.89 4.80 7.73
C ASP A 296 6.90 4.12 8.65
N MET A 297 8.06 3.77 8.08
CA MET A 297 9.11 3.04 8.78
C MET A 297 9.74 3.86 9.90
N SER A 298 9.73 5.19 9.80
CA SER A 298 10.24 6.08 10.84
C SER A 298 9.30 6.08 12.05
N ASN A 299 7.99 6.17 11.84
CA ASN A 299 7.02 6.08 12.93
C ASN A 299 6.92 4.66 13.52
N LEU A 300 7.03 3.63 12.68
CA LEU A 300 7.14 2.25 13.17
C LEU A 300 8.37 2.07 14.07
N ARG A 301 9.50 2.67 13.71
CA ARG A 301 10.72 2.67 14.53
C ARG A 301 10.50 3.37 15.86
N LYS A 302 9.84 4.53 15.89
CA LYS A 302 9.49 5.24 17.14
C LYS A 302 8.64 4.36 18.05
N PHE A 303 7.63 3.69 17.49
CA PHE A 303 6.80 2.75 18.24
C PHE A 303 7.62 1.60 18.84
N LEU A 304 8.43 0.91 18.02
CA LEU A 304 9.22 -0.23 18.49
C LEU A 304 10.37 0.18 19.44
N ASN A 305 10.77 1.44 19.44
CA ASN A 305 11.74 2.01 20.40
C ASN A 305 11.09 2.49 21.71
N GLY A 306 9.75 2.51 21.79
CA GLY A 306 9.01 2.90 22.99
C GLY A 306 8.67 4.37 23.11
N ASP A 307 8.82 5.16 22.04
CA ASP A 307 8.54 6.61 22.05
C ASP A 307 7.05 6.92 22.34
N PHE A 308 6.16 5.94 22.21
CA PHE A 308 4.72 6.06 22.42
C PHE A 308 4.20 5.31 23.67
N ASP A 309 5.05 4.65 24.46
CA ASP A 309 4.66 3.69 25.51
C ASP A 309 3.78 4.26 26.64
N THR A 310 3.78 5.57 26.81
CA THR A 310 3.04 6.27 27.86
C THR A 310 1.77 6.94 27.36
N ILE A 311 1.55 6.97 26.04
CA ILE A 311 0.53 7.81 25.41
C ILE A 311 -0.57 7.04 24.68
N PHE A 312 -0.47 5.71 24.53
CA PHE A 312 -1.55 4.91 23.96
C PHE A 312 -2.85 4.99 24.79
N PRO A 313 -4.03 4.89 24.13
CA PRO A 313 -5.31 4.93 24.84
C PRO A 313 -5.44 3.83 25.89
N THR A 314 -6.23 4.09 26.93
CA THR A 314 -6.46 3.14 28.04
C THR A 314 -7.82 2.45 27.95
N THR A 315 -8.58 2.70 26.89
CA THR A 315 -9.95 2.22 26.68
C THR A 315 -10.08 1.19 25.57
N THR A 316 -8.99 0.80 24.91
CA THR A 316 -8.98 -0.25 23.89
C THR A 316 -9.23 -1.63 24.52
N PRO A 317 -9.71 -2.63 23.75
CA PRO A 317 -9.82 -4.00 24.24
C PRO A 317 -8.51 -4.53 24.84
N PHE A 318 -7.37 -4.26 24.19
CA PHE A 318 -6.05 -4.59 24.72
C PHE A 318 -5.79 -3.90 26.06
N ALA A 319 -6.02 -2.59 26.15
CA ALA A 319 -5.71 -1.82 27.34
C ALA A 319 -6.59 -2.20 28.54
N ILE A 320 -7.86 -2.54 28.30
CA ILE A 320 -8.77 -3.09 29.31
C ILE A 320 -8.23 -4.43 29.81
N ALA A 321 -7.86 -5.34 28.90
CA ALA A 321 -7.35 -6.66 29.27
C ALA A 321 -5.99 -6.61 30.01
N LYS A 322 -5.13 -5.64 29.68
CA LYS A 322 -3.82 -5.45 30.32
C LYS A 322 -3.83 -4.46 31.48
N THR A 323 -4.93 -3.76 31.72
CA THR A 323 -5.04 -2.64 32.68
C THR A 323 -4.05 -1.48 32.43
N ARG A 324 -3.57 -1.33 31.20
CA ARG A 324 -2.64 -0.28 30.73
C ARG A 324 -2.61 -0.21 29.21
N GLY A 325 -2.22 0.93 28.65
CA GLY A 325 -1.98 1.06 27.21
C GLY A 325 -0.87 0.14 26.67
N LEU A 326 -0.89 -0.06 25.36
CA LEU A 326 0.13 -0.80 24.60
C LEU A 326 1.53 -0.21 24.80
N ARG A 327 2.54 -1.07 24.81
CA ARG A 327 3.96 -0.69 24.87
C ARG A 327 4.78 -1.45 23.83
N SER A 328 5.91 -0.88 23.45
CA SER A 328 6.95 -1.50 22.63
C SER A 328 7.37 -2.87 23.16
N THR A 329 7.48 -3.00 24.49
CA THR A 329 7.85 -4.25 25.18
C THR A 329 6.80 -5.36 25.09
N ASP A 330 5.57 -5.04 24.69
CA ASP A 330 4.54 -6.05 24.43
C ASP A 330 4.72 -6.72 23.07
N VAL A 331 5.44 -6.09 22.13
CA VAL A 331 5.65 -6.62 20.78
C VAL A 331 6.62 -7.81 20.82
N PRO A 332 6.16 -9.04 20.51
CA PRO A 332 7.02 -10.20 20.54
C PRO A 332 8.15 -10.06 19.52
N ASN A 333 9.33 -10.59 19.86
CA ASN A 333 10.51 -10.54 19.00
C ASN A 333 11.32 -11.83 19.11
N ALA A 334 12.05 -12.16 18.06
CA ALA A 334 13.00 -13.28 18.02
C ALA A 334 14.26 -12.83 17.28
N ASN A 335 15.15 -12.12 18.00
CA ASN A 335 16.31 -11.41 17.43
C ASN A 335 15.92 -10.37 16.35
N GLY A 336 14.74 -9.80 16.48
CA GLY A 336 14.16 -8.88 15.53
C GLY A 336 12.65 -9.04 15.44
N TRP A 337 12.06 -8.28 14.54
CA TRP A 337 10.62 -8.28 14.28
C TRP A 337 10.31 -8.64 12.84
N VAL A 338 9.25 -9.41 12.66
CA VAL A 338 8.57 -9.57 11.37
C VAL A 338 7.29 -8.74 11.40
N VAL A 339 7.13 -7.85 10.43
CA VAL A 339 5.85 -7.23 10.12
C VAL A 339 5.28 -7.94 8.91
N SER A 340 4.19 -8.67 9.11
CA SER A 340 3.44 -9.31 8.04
C SER A 340 2.25 -8.47 7.64
N PHE A 341 2.03 -8.33 6.33
CA PHE A 341 0.95 -7.54 5.74
C PHE A 341 0.16 -8.39 4.74
N SER A 342 -1.16 -8.26 4.79
CA SER A 342 -2.10 -8.97 3.96
C SER A 342 -3.30 -8.07 3.74
N ASP A 343 -3.49 -7.57 2.53
CA ASP A 343 -4.70 -6.84 2.13
C ASP A 343 -5.44 -7.67 1.10
N ARG A 344 -6.47 -8.36 1.58
CA ARG A 344 -7.37 -9.27 0.84
C ARG A 344 -8.66 -8.57 0.42
N ARG A 345 -8.67 -7.24 0.35
CA ARG A 345 -9.82 -6.51 -0.18
C ARG A 345 -9.89 -6.65 -1.69
N GLY A 346 -11.06 -6.97 -2.20
CA GLY A 346 -11.26 -7.27 -3.61
C GLY A 346 -10.82 -8.67 -4.03
N ASP A 347 -10.39 -9.51 -3.08
CA ASP A 347 -10.15 -10.96 -3.26
C ASP A 347 -11.47 -11.69 -2.95
N TYR A 348 -12.25 -11.89 -4.01
CA TYR A 348 -13.63 -12.34 -3.95
C TYR A 348 -13.71 -13.79 -3.47
N ASP A 349 -12.90 -14.67 -4.05
CA ASP A 349 -12.77 -16.09 -3.82
C ASP A 349 -11.83 -16.43 -2.64
N PHE A 350 -11.04 -15.45 -2.18
CA PHE A 350 -10.20 -15.52 -0.99
C PHE A 350 -9.01 -16.51 -1.09
N ASP A 351 -8.45 -16.73 -2.28
CA ASP A 351 -7.29 -17.60 -2.50
C ASP A 351 -5.95 -16.85 -2.46
N GLY A 352 -5.96 -15.56 -2.78
CA GLY A 352 -4.81 -14.65 -2.75
C GLY A 352 -4.13 -14.51 -4.08
N GLU A 353 -4.88 -14.75 -5.16
CA GLU A 353 -4.43 -14.70 -6.53
C GLU A 353 -5.19 -13.58 -7.25
N TYR A 354 -4.48 -12.88 -8.13
CA TYR A 354 -5.08 -11.94 -9.03
C TYR A 354 -5.53 -12.72 -10.26
N ASP A 355 -6.83 -13.00 -10.35
CA ASP A 355 -7.49 -13.88 -11.34
C ASP A 355 -7.55 -13.29 -12.76
N MET A 356 -6.41 -12.76 -13.20
CA MET A 356 -6.17 -12.25 -14.54
C MET A 356 -4.86 -12.82 -15.08
N GLU A 357 -4.99 -14.03 -15.60
CA GLU A 357 -3.91 -14.77 -16.24
C GLU A 357 -3.80 -14.46 -17.73
N ASP A 358 -4.85 -13.96 -18.40
CA ASP A 358 -4.80 -13.42 -19.80
C ASP A 358 -4.06 -12.06 -19.84
N ILE A 359 -2.79 -12.10 -19.43
CA ILE A 359 -1.84 -10.98 -19.40
C ILE A 359 -1.51 -10.53 -20.83
N PHE A 360 -1.62 -11.44 -21.80
CA PHE A 360 -1.52 -11.18 -23.22
C PHE A 360 -2.92 -11.25 -23.86
N PRO A 361 -3.73 -10.18 -23.84
CA PRO A 361 -5.19 -10.21 -24.08
C PRO A 361 -5.57 -10.82 -25.45
N ASN A 362 -5.58 -12.15 -25.50
CA ASN A 362 -5.68 -12.97 -26.71
C ASN A 362 -6.57 -14.20 -26.44
N THR A 363 -7.05 -14.38 -25.20
CA THR A 363 -7.99 -15.44 -24.78
C THR A 363 -7.46 -16.86 -24.94
N THR A 364 -6.15 -17.03 -25.08
CA THR A 364 -5.49 -18.34 -25.26
C THR A 364 -4.54 -18.59 -24.12
N LEU A 365 -4.78 -19.66 -23.35
CA LEU A 365 -3.88 -20.06 -22.27
C LEU A 365 -2.48 -20.35 -22.80
N GLN A 366 -1.50 -19.63 -22.28
CA GLN A 366 -0.08 -19.94 -22.45
C GLN A 366 0.50 -20.47 -21.12
N PHE A 367 1.55 -21.28 -21.21
CA PHE A 367 2.21 -21.84 -20.02
C PHE A 367 2.68 -20.77 -19.02
N ASN A 368 3.03 -19.59 -19.52
CA ASN A 368 3.48 -18.47 -18.71
C ASN A 368 2.37 -17.52 -18.25
N GLU A 369 1.13 -17.82 -18.62
CA GLU A 369 -0.08 -17.16 -18.13
C GLU A 369 -0.72 -17.97 -16.98
N ASP A 370 -0.57 -19.30 -16.98
CA ASP A 370 -0.99 -20.20 -15.89
C ASP A 370 -0.06 -20.11 -14.66
N VAL A 371 -0.25 -19.09 -13.81
CA VAL A 371 0.65 -18.81 -12.67
C VAL A 371 0.40 -19.79 -11.52
N ASN A 372 -0.82 -20.31 -11.42
CA ASN A 372 -1.22 -21.22 -10.36
C ASN A 372 -1.10 -22.71 -10.75
N LEU A 373 -0.83 -23.00 -12.02
CA LEU A 373 -0.66 -24.33 -12.62
C LEU A 373 -1.93 -25.17 -12.56
N ASN A 374 -3.10 -24.54 -12.67
CA ASN A 374 -4.40 -25.19 -12.66
C ASN A 374 -4.83 -25.67 -14.08
N GLY A 375 -4.12 -25.26 -15.13
CA GLY A 375 -4.40 -25.63 -16.53
C GLY A 375 -5.60 -24.90 -17.15
N LEU A 376 -6.08 -23.84 -16.53
CA LEU A 376 -7.15 -22.96 -16.98
C LEU A 376 -6.60 -21.55 -17.20
N LEU A 377 -7.33 -20.73 -17.97
CA LEU A 377 -7.00 -19.32 -18.13
C LEU A 377 -7.94 -18.51 -17.25
N ASP A 378 -7.44 -18.04 -16.11
CA ASP A 378 -8.22 -17.19 -15.23
C ASP A 378 -8.39 -15.79 -15.86
N SER A 379 -9.64 -15.40 -16.11
CA SER A 379 -9.98 -14.17 -16.84
C SER A 379 -11.26 -13.51 -16.31
N ASP A 380 -11.58 -13.70 -15.03
CA ASP A 380 -12.76 -13.07 -14.40
C ASP A 380 -12.49 -11.61 -14.07
N TYR A 381 -12.55 -10.76 -15.11
CA TYR A 381 -12.41 -9.31 -14.99
C TYR A 381 -13.66 -8.59 -14.43
N GLY A 382 -14.62 -9.31 -13.85
CA GLY A 382 -15.83 -8.75 -13.26
C GLY A 382 -15.82 -8.65 -11.73
N ARG A 383 -14.87 -9.35 -11.08
CA ARG A 383 -14.83 -9.51 -9.61
C ARG A 383 -13.47 -9.11 -9.03
N GLU A 384 -12.47 -9.98 -9.08
CA GLU A 384 -11.11 -9.69 -8.59
C GLU A 384 -10.27 -8.84 -9.53
N ALA A 385 -10.49 -8.97 -10.83
CA ALA A 385 -9.62 -8.38 -11.84
C ALA A 385 -10.30 -7.28 -12.66
N ALA A 386 -9.49 -6.40 -13.25
CA ALA A 386 -9.93 -5.48 -14.28
C ALA A 386 -9.33 -5.90 -15.63
N SER A 387 -10.12 -5.78 -16.70
CA SER A 387 -9.59 -5.94 -18.06
C SER A 387 -8.62 -4.80 -18.40
N TYR A 388 -7.58 -5.14 -19.17
CA TYR A 388 -6.59 -4.19 -19.72
C TYR A 388 -7.17 -3.09 -20.59
N THR A 389 -8.43 -3.19 -21.04
CA THR A 389 -9.09 -2.17 -21.87
C THR A 389 -10.03 -1.25 -21.07
N THR A 390 -10.29 -1.56 -19.80
CA THR A 390 -11.21 -0.77 -18.97
C THR A 390 -10.49 0.49 -18.48
N GLY A 391 -10.90 1.65 -18.99
CA GLY A 391 -10.30 2.95 -18.62
C GLY A 391 -11.08 3.69 -17.53
N VAL A 392 -10.37 4.23 -16.56
CA VAL A 392 -10.89 5.14 -15.52
C VAL A 392 -10.21 6.52 -15.65
N TYR A 393 -10.93 7.60 -15.35
CA TYR A 393 -10.35 8.94 -15.37
C TYR A 393 -9.20 9.07 -14.36
N SER A 394 -8.07 9.66 -14.77
CA SER A 394 -6.87 9.77 -13.94
C SER A 394 -7.14 10.45 -12.59
N GLY A 395 -7.91 11.55 -12.58
CA GLY A 395 -8.30 12.23 -11.35
C GLY A 395 -9.19 11.38 -10.42
N GLN A 396 -10.08 10.54 -10.98
CA GLN A 396 -10.91 9.61 -10.21
C GLN A 396 -10.05 8.47 -9.65
N ALA A 397 -9.22 7.84 -10.48
CA ALA A 397 -8.30 6.77 -10.11
C ALA A 397 -7.32 7.19 -9.00
N ALA A 398 -6.88 8.45 -9.01
CA ALA A 398 -5.99 9.00 -8.00
C ALA A 398 -6.68 9.27 -6.64
N THR A 399 -8.01 9.29 -6.58
CA THR A 399 -8.77 9.81 -5.43
C THR A 399 -9.96 8.96 -4.98
N ALA A 400 -10.12 7.76 -5.53
CA ALA A 400 -11.12 6.77 -5.11
C ALA A 400 -10.54 5.35 -5.21
N ASP A 401 -11.03 4.46 -4.35
CA ASP A 401 -10.70 3.04 -4.34
C ASP A 401 -11.38 2.30 -5.51
N HIS A 402 -11.11 1.01 -5.66
CA HIS A 402 -11.67 0.14 -6.67
C HIS A 402 -12.09 -1.22 -6.10
N LEU A 403 -12.82 -2.01 -6.91
CA LEU A 403 -13.27 -3.35 -6.55
C LEU A 403 -12.15 -4.38 -6.49
N TYR A 404 -11.20 -4.28 -7.41
CA TYR A 404 -10.24 -5.33 -7.74
C TYR A 404 -9.23 -5.66 -6.63
N TYR A 405 -8.66 -6.86 -6.68
CA TYR A 405 -7.53 -7.33 -5.88
C TYR A 405 -6.18 -6.70 -6.32
N ARG A 406 -6.22 -5.45 -6.79
CA ARG A 406 -5.05 -4.60 -7.07
C ARG A 406 -4.64 -3.85 -5.81
N ARG A 407 -4.12 -4.60 -4.85
CA ARG A 407 -3.68 -4.11 -3.53
C ARG A 407 -2.17 -4.11 -3.44
N GLY A 408 -1.63 -3.20 -2.63
CA GLY A 408 -0.20 -3.16 -2.38
C GLY A 408 0.13 -2.45 -1.09
N VAL A 409 1.37 -2.60 -0.66
CA VAL A 409 1.89 -1.90 0.51
C VAL A 409 3.17 -1.18 0.11
N ARG A 410 3.31 0.05 0.58
CA ARG A 410 4.49 0.86 0.27
C ARG A 410 5.22 1.26 1.54
N LEU A 411 6.49 0.93 1.61
CA LEU A 411 7.36 1.32 2.71
C LEU A 411 7.97 2.68 2.40
N ILE A 412 7.69 3.65 3.27
CA ILE A 412 8.18 5.04 3.14
C ILE A 412 9.05 5.39 4.34
N ASN A 413 9.88 6.43 4.19
CA ASN A 413 10.76 6.93 5.25
C ASN A 413 11.68 5.85 5.86
N GLY A 414 12.12 4.90 5.01
CA GLY A 414 12.83 3.68 5.41
C GLY A 414 14.34 3.79 5.55
N SER A 415 14.94 4.98 5.45
CA SER A 415 16.40 5.13 5.46
C SER A 415 17.07 4.58 6.73
N THR A 416 16.35 4.62 7.86
CA THR A 416 16.72 3.96 9.12
C THR A 416 15.55 3.12 9.61
N LEU A 417 15.79 1.81 9.79
CA LEU A 417 14.75 0.87 10.20
C LEU A 417 14.65 0.71 11.72
N PRO A 418 13.53 0.12 12.22
CA PRO A 418 13.49 -0.44 13.56
C PRO A 418 14.55 -1.53 13.72
N GLY A 419 15.12 -1.66 14.90
CA GLY A 419 16.24 -2.58 15.13
C GLY A 419 17.42 -1.93 15.82
N ILE A 420 18.35 -2.78 16.21
CA ILE A 420 19.67 -2.36 16.67
C ILE A 420 20.71 -3.37 16.21
N TYR A 421 21.86 -2.90 15.75
CA TYR A 421 23.05 -3.72 15.62
C TYR A 421 23.99 -3.43 16.79
N ASP A 422 24.19 -4.43 17.65
CA ASP A 422 25.08 -4.33 18.81
C ASP A 422 26.41 -4.99 18.48
N THR A 423 27.44 -4.17 18.23
CA THR A 423 28.80 -4.63 17.91
C THR A 423 29.51 -5.28 19.09
N ALA A 424 29.13 -4.93 20.33
CA ALA A 424 29.74 -5.48 21.53
C ALA A 424 29.09 -6.81 21.93
N SER A 425 27.83 -7.01 21.60
CA SER A 425 27.06 -8.23 21.91
C SER A 425 26.12 -8.59 20.77
N PRO A 426 26.58 -9.34 19.76
CA PRO A 426 25.78 -9.69 18.58
C PRO A 426 24.42 -10.33 18.89
N SER A 427 24.30 -11.05 20.02
CA SER A 427 23.03 -11.64 20.49
C SER A 427 21.95 -10.61 20.86
N ASN A 428 22.34 -9.37 21.13
CA ASN A 428 21.41 -8.27 21.40
C ASN A 428 20.89 -7.61 20.12
N SER A 429 21.48 -7.95 18.97
CA SER A 429 21.06 -7.36 17.70
C SER A 429 19.62 -7.75 17.36
N LYS A 430 18.87 -6.78 16.87
CA LYS A 430 17.49 -6.94 16.41
C LYS A 430 17.41 -6.54 14.94
N GLY A 431 17.12 -7.51 14.09
CA GLY A 431 16.84 -7.30 12.67
C GLY A 431 15.39 -6.88 12.41
N PHE A 432 15.10 -6.57 11.15
CA PHE A 432 13.75 -6.22 10.71
C PHE A 432 13.39 -6.92 9.41
N THR A 433 12.24 -7.59 9.36
CA THR A 433 11.70 -8.17 8.13
C THR A 433 10.32 -7.62 7.86
N PHE A 434 10.08 -7.17 6.63
CA PHE A 434 8.74 -6.90 6.14
C PHE A 434 8.32 -8.03 5.21
N ALA A 435 7.17 -8.64 5.48
CA ALA A 435 6.62 -9.75 4.70
C ALA A 435 5.22 -9.41 4.19
N SER A 436 4.91 -9.73 2.94
CA SER A 436 3.61 -9.43 2.34
C SER A 436 3.22 -10.44 1.29
N GLU A 437 1.96 -10.83 1.25
CA GLU A 437 1.41 -11.58 0.10
C GLU A 437 0.99 -10.67 -1.06
N ASN A 438 0.86 -9.37 -0.83
CA ASN A 438 0.69 -8.37 -1.89
C ASN A 438 2.05 -7.84 -2.35
N GLY A 439 2.07 -7.13 -3.48
CA GLY A 439 3.24 -6.38 -3.93
C GLY A 439 3.72 -5.34 -2.90
N VAL A 440 5.04 -5.27 -2.71
CA VAL A 440 5.72 -4.28 -1.85
C VAL A 440 6.43 -3.23 -2.71
N TYR A 441 6.08 -1.97 -2.49
CA TYR A 441 6.76 -0.82 -3.07
C TYR A 441 7.74 -0.24 -2.05
N ILE A 442 9.00 -0.04 -2.43
CA ILE A 442 10.01 0.59 -1.56
C ILE A 442 10.27 1.99 -2.10
N LYS A 443 9.91 3.04 -1.34
CA LYS A 443 10.09 4.43 -1.76
C LYS A 443 11.32 5.06 -1.15
N GLY A 444 12.25 5.46 -2.02
CA GLY A 444 13.48 6.15 -1.67
C GLY A 444 14.50 5.24 -0.98
N ASN A 445 15.42 5.88 -0.24
CA ASN A 445 16.46 5.16 0.49
C ASN A 445 15.86 4.23 1.54
N TYR A 446 16.41 3.02 1.64
CA TYR A 446 15.91 2.00 2.58
C TYR A 446 17.06 1.25 3.27
N ASN A 447 17.08 1.31 4.60
CA ASN A 447 18.10 0.74 5.50
C ASN A 447 19.55 1.15 5.15
N ALA A 448 19.67 2.28 4.46
CA ALA A 448 20.92 2.90 4.07
C ALA A 448 20.68 4.40 3.89
N THR A 449 21.71 5.19 4.18
CA THR A 449 21.67 6.65 4.07
C THR A 449 22.61 7.18 2.98
N GLY A 450 23.50 6.34 2.47
CA GLY A 450 24.45 6.72 1.43
C GLY A 450 25.36 5.58 1.04
N VAL A 451 26.19 5.81 0.02
CA VAL A 451 27.15 4.83 -0.48
C VAL A 451 28.41 5.52 -0.99
N GLY A 452 29.57 5.00 -0.61
CA GLY A 452 30.86 5.40 -1.15
C GLY A 452 31.15 4.69 -2.46
N VAL A 453 30.83 5.33 -3.58
CA VAL A 453 31.12 4.80 -4.93
C VAL A 453 32.54 5.15 -5.35
N SER A 454 33.39 4.14 -5.55
CA SER A 454 34.62 4.30 -6.32
C SER A 454 34.26 4.51 -7.80
N GLY A 455 34.96 5.40 -8.50
CA GLY A 455 34.66 5.73 -9.90
C GLY A 455 34.59 4.52 -10.84
N SER A 456 33.72 4.63 -11.87
CA SER A 456 33.39 3.72 -13.00
C SER A 456 33.16 2.23 -12.70
N SER A 457 31.94 1.75 -12.98
CA SER A 457 31.45 0.36 -13.20
C SER A 457 31.88 -0.76 -12.24
N ALA A 458 32.68 -0.47 -11.22
CA ALA A 458 33.08 -1.44 -10.20
C ALA A 458 31.90 -1.70 -9.27
N VAL A 459 31.66 -2.99 -8.98
CA VAL A 459 30.69 -3.40 -7.96
C VAL A 459 31.08 -2.72 -6.65
N THR A 460 30.18 -1.90 -6.11
CA THR A 460 30.43 -1.21 -4.85
C THR A 460 30.32 -2.23 -3.70
N PRO A 461 31.37 -2.43 -2.91
CA PRO A 461 31.35 -3.49 -1.91
C PRO A 461 30.46 -3.11 -0.71
N PRO A 462 29.88 -4.09 0.01
CA PRO A 462 28.88 -3.83 1.07
C PRO A 462 29.35 -2.89 2.18
N GLU A 463 30.64 -2.89 2.50
CA GLU A 463 31.27 -2.02 3.51
C GLU A 463 31.24 -0.53 3.16
N ASN A 464 31.02 -0.18 1.89
CA ASN A 464 30.93 1.21 1.45
C ASN A 464 29.52 1.78 1.60
N TYR A 465 28.52 0.96 1.96
CA TYR A 465 27.17 1.44 2.22
C TYR A 465 27.07 1.98 3.65
N SER A 466 26.48 3.15 3.81
CA SER A 466 26.28 3.80 5.11
C SER A 466 24.86 3.59 5.64
N PRO A 467 24.67 3.49 6.96
CA PRO A 467 25.72 3.41 7.98
C PRO A 467 26.34 2.01 8.03
N GLN A 468 27.65 1.92 8.28
CA GLN A 468 28.38 0.65 8.41
C GLN A 468 28.85 0.47 9.85
N ASN A 469 28.64 -0.72 10.42
CA ASN A 469 29.08 -1.09 11.78
C ASN A 469 28.63 -0.11 12.89
N THR A 470 27.44 0.48 12.74
CA THR A 470 26.80 1.32 13.77
C THR A 470 25.53 0.65 14.27
N ALA A 471 24.93 1.19 15.34
CA ALA A 471 23.63 0.75 15.85
C ALA A 471 22.52 0.69 14.78
N ASN A 472 22.61 1.49 13.71
CA ASN A 472 21.64 1.54 12.62
C ASN A 472 22.01 0.65 11.41
N HIS A 473 23.08 -0.16 11.50
CA HIS A 473 23.45 -1.13 10.47
C HIS A 473 22.62 -2.42 10.62
N ILE A 474 21.31 -2.31 10.41
CA ILE A 474 20.35 -3.37 10.75
C ILE A 474 20.32 -4.45 9.66
N ALA A 475 20.26 -5.72 10.06
CA ALA A 475 19.93 -6.82 9.16
C ALA A 475 18.46 -6.69 8.73
N ALA A 476 18.23 -6.51 7.42
CA ALA A 476 16.90 -6.26 6.88
C ALA A 476 16.53 -7.24 5.76
N ALA A 477 15.26 -7.64 5.71
CA ALA A 477 14.70 -8.42 4.62
C ALA A 477 13.33 -7.91 4.18
N ILE A 478 13.07 -8.01 2.88
CA ILE A 478 11.76 -7.82 2.26
C ILE A 478 11.36 -9.14 1.61
N VAL A 479 10.21 -9.67 2.01
CA VAL A 479 9.65 -10.92 1.50
C VAL A 479 8.27 -10.59 0.93
N ALA A 480 8.10 -10.61 -0.39
CA ALA A 480 6.87 -10.10 -1.01
C ALA A 480 6.46 -10.90 -2.25
N ASP A 481 5.20 -10.79 -2.66
CA ASP A 481 4.77 -11.31 -3.96
C ASP A 481 5.59 -10.73 -5.12
N ALA A 482 5.77 -9.41 -5.08
CA ALA A 482 6.67 -8.67 -5.96
C ALA A 482 7.29 -7.50 -5.19
N VAL A 483 8.51 -7.10 -5.58
CA VAL A 483 9.17 -5.90 -5.02
C VAL A 483 9.43 -4.87 -6.12
N THR A 484 8.79 -3.70 -5.97
CA THR A 484 8.95 -2.54 -6.87
C THR A 484 9.74 -1.46 -6.17
N ILE A 485 10.81 -0.98 -6.81
CA ILE A 485 11.62 0.13 -6.29
C ILE A 485 11.14 1.43 -6.90
N LEU A 486 10.79 2.38 -6.03
CA LEU A 486 10.41 3.74 -6.35
C LEU A 486 11.53 4.65 -5.84
N SER A 487 12.11 5.45 -6.73
CA SER A 487 13.30 6.24 -6.44
C SER A 487 13.05 7.36 -5.40
N ASN A 488 14.12 8.03 -4.97
CA ASN A 488 14.03 9.26 -4.17
C ASN A 488 13.26 10.39 -4.88
N ASN A 489 13.09 10.32 -6.21
CA ASN A 489 12.32 11.30 -6.99
C ASN A 489 10.91 10.80 -7.35
N TRP A 490 10.50 9.61 -6.89
CA TRP A 490 9.19 9.07 -7.22
C TRP A 490 8.06 9.98 -6.76
N ASN A 491 7.11 10.19 -7.66
CA ASN A 491 5.97 11.05 -7.47
C ASN A 491 4.69 10.40 -8.00
N ASP A 492 3.71 10.18 -7.12
CA ASP A 492 2.46 9.50 -7.48
C ASP A 492 1.67 10.28 -8.54
N ALA A 493 1.67 11.62 -8.51
CA ALA A 493 0.93 12.42 -9.49
C ALA A 493 1.48 12.20 -10.90
N ASN A 494 2.80 12.02 -11.07
CA ASN A 494 3.38 11.69 -12.37
C ASN A 494 2.88 10.34 -12.92
N SER A 495 2.57 9.38 -12.06
CA SER A 495 2.01 8.10 -12.51
C SER A 495 0.62 8.23 -13.12
N PHE A 496 -0.17 9.23 -12.72
CA PHE A 496 -1.49 9.51 -13.27
C PHE A 496 -1.49 10.59 -14.36
N ALA A 497 -0.59 11.55 -14.27
CA ALA A 497 -0.49 12.67 -15.22
C ALA A 497 0.26 12.29 -16.50
N ASN A 498 1.27 11.43 -16.35
CA ASN A 498 2.10 10.96 -17.45
C ASN A 498 2.20 9.43 -17.41
N PRO A 499 1.07 8.70 -17.43
CA PRO A 499 1.02 7.26 -17.16
C PRO A 499 1.82 6.44 -18.18
N PHE A 500 1.87 6.91 -19.42
CA PHE A 500 2.51 6.22 -20.55
C PHE A 500 3.82 6.87 -21.01
N ASP A 501 4.25 7.92 -20.31
CA ASP A 501 5.50 8.62 -20.60
C ASP A 501 6.52 8.42 -19.48
N ARG A 502 7.40 7.43 -19.67
CA ARG A 502 8.48 7.18 -18.70
C ARG A 502 9.38 8.41 -18.50
N ALA A 503 9.56 9.25 -19.51
CA ALA A 503 10.49 10.38 -19.46
C ALA A 503 10.02 11.49 -18.51
N SER A 504 8.75 11.47 -18.11
CA SER A 504 8.22 12.33 -17.04
C SER A 504 8.33 11.70 -15.64
N ARG A 505 8.67 10.42 -15.55
CA ARG A 505 8.92 9.69 -14.29
C ARG A 505 10.43 9.44 -14.13
N VAL A 506 11.21 10.52 -14.16
CA VAL A 506 12.67 10.45 -14.05
C VAL A 506 13.07 10.05 -12.64
N ALA A 507 13.85 8.98 -12.51
CA ALA A 507 14.33 8.50 -11.22
C ALA A 507 15.35 9.47 -10.59
N GLY A 508 15.55 9.34 -9.28
CA GLY A 508 16.68 9.92 -8.57
C GLY A 508 17.60 8.85 -7.97
N ASP A 509 18.87 9.17 -7.81
CA ASP A 509 19.85 8.30 -7.14
C ASP A 509 19.31 7.78 -5.80
N THR A 510 19.32 6.46 -5.64
CA THR A 510 18.69 5.78 -4.50
C THR A 510 19.62 4.71 -3.94
N VAL A 511 19.65 4.56 -2.61
CA VAL A 511 20.52 3.61 -1.89
C VAL A 511 19.69 2.67 -1.02
N ILE A 512 19.86 1.37 -1.22
CA ILE A 512 19.03 0.34 -0.60
C ILE A 512 19.89 -0.80 -0.07
N ARG A 513 19.56 -1.26 1.15
CA ARG A 513 20.17 -2.42 1.80
C ARG A 513 19.14 -3.37 2.40
N PHE A 514 18.84 -4.47 1.72
CA PHE A 514 18.06 -5.57 2.31
C PHE A 514 18.26 -6.87 1.53
N ALA A 515 17.99 -8.02 2.15
CA ALA A 515 17.77 -9.26 1.43
C ALA A 515 16.36 -9.29 0.84
N MET A 516 16.24 -9.62 -0.44
CA MET A 516 14.97 -9.65 -1.16
C MET A 516 14.57 -11.08 -1.48
N LEU A 517 13.40 -11.49 -1.01
CA LEU A 517 12.72 -12.70 -1.45
C LEU A 517 11.44 -12.27 -2.16
N SER A 518 11.39 -12.44 -3.48
CA SER A 518 10.30 -11.94 -4.33
C SER A 518 9.86 -13.00 -5.31
N GLY A 519 8.61 -12.90 -5.78
CA GLY A 519 8.18 -13.61 -6.97
C GLY A 519 8.59 -12.89 -8.26
N ASP A 520 8.60 -13.65 -9.36
CA ASP A 520 8.71 -13.14 -10.73
C ASP A 520 7.61 -13.73 -11.64
N PRO A 521 7.30 -13.10 -12.78
CA PRO A 521 6.44 -13.73 -13.78
C PRO A 521 7.14 -14.97 -14.38
N ILE A 522 6.36 -15.90 -14.94
CA ILE A 522 6.89 -17.11 -15.60
C ILE A 522 7.49 -16.71 -16.95
N THR A 523 8.68 -17.22 -17.30
CA THR A 523 9.24 -16.98 -18.65
C THR A 523 8.50 -17.80 -19.70
N GLY A 524 8.04 -17.15 -20.77
CA GLY A 524 7.38 -17.74 -21.92
C GLY A 524 8.22 -17.73 -23.20
N LEU A 525 7.61 -18.25 -24.27
CA LEU A 525 8.20 -18.32 -25.61
C LEU A 525 7.67 -17.18 -26.49
N SER A 526 8.58 -16.38 -27.04
CA SER A 526 8.35 -15.18 -27.86
C SER A 526 7.73 -15.48 -29.26
N THR A 527 6.72 -16.34 -29.39
CA THR A 527 6.18 -16.74 -30.72
C THR A 527 4.82 -16.17 -31.07
N PHE A 528 4.01 -15.72 -30.09
CA PHE A 528 2.63 -15.26 -30.33
C PHE A 528 2.35 -13.82 -29.88
N TYR A 529 2.98 -13.37 -28.78
CA TYR A 529 2.77 -12.03 -28.22
C TYR A 529 4.09 -11.45 -27.70
N GLN A 530 4.39 -10.20 -28.04
CA GLN A 530 5.64 -9.52 -27.65
C GLN A 530 5.32 -8.36 -26.70
N PRO A 531 5.19 -8.61 -25.38
CA PRO A 531 4.86 -7.54 -24.43
C PRO A 531 6.00 -6.52 -24.30
N SER A 532 7.21 -6.88 -24.74
CA SER A 532 8.39 -6.02 -24.74
C SER A 532 9.31 -6.37 -25.91
N TYR A 533 10.35 -5.55 -26.11
CA TYR A 533 11.45 -5.86 -27.04
C TYR A 533 12.16 -7.19 -26.73
N PHE A 534 12.07 -7.65 -25.49
CA PHE A 534 12.66 -8.92 -25.03
C PHE A 534 11.67 -10.09 -25.16
N GLY A 535 10.50 -9.89 -25.76
CA GLY A 535 9.44 -10.87 -25.82
C GLY A 535 8.90 -11.24 -24.45
N GLN A 536 8.56 -12.53 -24.29
CA GLN A 536 7.97 -13.08 -23.07
C GLN A 536 9.04 -13.55 -22.07
N LEU A 537 10.09 -12.76 -21.82
CA LEU A 537 11.05 -13.03 -20.73
C LEU A 537 10.65 -12.40 -19.39
N ASN A 538 10.83 -13.11 -18.27
CA ASN A 538 10.63 -12.54 -16.94
C ASN A 538 11.64 -11.43 -16.56
N GLY A 539 12.72 -11.29 -17.34
CA GLY A 539 13.77 -10.28 -17.18
C GLY A 539 14.95 -10.69 -16.30
N GLY A 540 14.92 -11.88 -15.70
CA GLY A 540 15.99 -12.45 -14.89
C GLY A 540 16.49 -11.54 -13.76
N VAL A 541 17.71 -11.77 -13.26
CA VAL A 541 18.32 -10.99 -12.16
C VAL A 541 18.38 -9.49 -12.48
N HIS A 542 18.49 -9.13 -13.75
CA HIS A 542 18.56 -7.75 -14.22
C HIS A 542 17.31 -6.92 -13.92
N ASN A 543 16.15 -7.58 -13.83
CA ASN A 543 14.84 -6.94 -13.66
C ASN A 543 13.96 -7.66 -12.63
N PHE A 544 14.57 -8.51 -11.79
CA PHE A 544 13.90 -9.18 -10.68
C PHE A 544 13.39 -8.17 -9.65
N LYS A 545 14.11 -7.06 -9.47
CA LYS A 545 13.56 -5.83 -8.89
C LYS A 545 12.74 -5.13 -9.96
N ARG A 546 11.49 -4.80 -9.66
CA ARG A 546 10.61 -4.08 -10.59
C ARG A 546 10.83 -2.57 -10.49
N PHE A 547 10.51 -1.87 -11.58
CA PHE A 547 10.71 -0.43 -11.74
C PHE A 547 9.56 0.16 -12.56
N LEU A 548 9.28 1.44 -12.32
CA LEU A 548 8.25 2.24 -13.00
C LEU A 548 8.77 3.60 -13.53
N GLU A 549 10.09 3.83 -13.47
CA GLU A 549 10.73 5.12 -13.72
C GLU A 549 11.78 5.03 -14.83
N ASP A 550 12.13 6.18 -15.40
CA ASP A 550 13.31 6.30 -16.23
C ASP A 550 14.57 6.47 -15.37
N TRP A 551 15.37 5.42 -15.29
CA TRP A 551 16.65 5.44 -14.58
C TRP A 551 17.86 5.72 -15.49
N GLU A 552 17.65 6.22 -16.71
CA GLU A 552 18.75 6.60 -17.59
C GLU A 552 19.68 7.62 -16.92
N GLY A 553 20.96 7.27 -16.82
CA GLY A 553 21.97 8.10 -16.17
C GLY A 553 21.85 8.19 -14.64
N GLN A 554 20.88 7.50 -14.04
CA GLN A 554 20.67 7.44 -12.58
C GLN A 554 21.18 6.12 -12.01
N ARG A 555 21.51 6.09 -10.72
CA ARG A 555 21.99 4.90 -10.02
C ARG A 555 20.98 4.38 -9.01
N LEU A 556 20.73 3.09 -9.08
CA LEU A 556 20.23 2.32 -7.95
C LEU A 556 21.40 1.59 -7.31
N ASN A 557 21.80 2.03 -6.11
CA ASN A 557 22.83 1.37 -5.33
C ASN A 557 22.14 0.36 -4.42
N TYR A 558 22.27 -0.92 -4.75
CA TYR A 558 21.65 -2.02 -4.01
C TYR A 558 22.71 -2.94 -3.43
N THR A 559 22.62 -3.22 -2.13
CA THR A 559 23.38 -4.30 -1.50
C THR A 559 22.46 -5.24 -0.73
N GLY A 560 22.67 -6.55 -0.91
CA GLY A 560 21.86 -7.58 -0.29
C GLY A 560 21.69 -8.81 -1.18
N SER A 561 21.01 -9.82 -0.65
CA SER A 561 20.71 -11.05 -1.38
C SER A 561 19.48 -10.89 -2.28
N LEU A 562 19.44 -11.62 -3.38
CA LEU A 562 18.26 -11.73 -4.25
C LEU A 562 17.87 -13.21 -4.31
N ILE A 563 16.66 -13.53 -3.89
CA ILE A 563 16.17 -14.89 -3.72
C ILE A 563 14.84 -15.01 -4.46
N ASN A 564 14.77 -15.92 -5.42
CA ASN A 564 13.53 -16.28 -6.13
C ASN A 564 13.17 -17.73 -5.79
N LEU A 565 11.99 -17.94 -5.20
CA LEU A 565 11.48 -19.27 -4.84
C LEU A 565 10.07 -19.55 -5.41
N PHE A 566 9.44 -18.60 -6.10
CA PHE A 566 8.05 -18.73 -6.59
C PHE A 566 7.71 -17.68 -7.63
N ASN A 567 6.56 -17.84 -8.31
CA ASN A 567 6.03 -16.84 -9.23
C ASN A 567 4.99 -15.94 -8.57
N SER A 568 5.01 -14.65 -8.93
CA SER A 568 4.10 -13.64 -8.37
C SER A 568 2.65 -13.91 -8.80
N ARG A 569 1.70 -13.94 -7.86
CA ARG A 569 0.27 -14.15 -8.14
C ARG A 569 -0.60 -12.91 -7.94
N ASN A 570 -0.12 -11.85 -7.28
CA ASN A 570 -0.89 -10.61 -7.11
C ASN A 570 -0.44 -9.53 -8.10
N ASN A 571 0.86 -9.32 -8.21
CA ASN A 571 1.48 -8.46 -9.20
C ASN A 571 1.98 -9.32 -10.35
N THR A 572 1.09 -9.75 -11.26
CA THR A 572 1.42 -10.66 -12.36
C THR A 572 2.05 -9.97 -13.58
N GLY A 573 2.16 -8.64 -13.58
CA GLY A 573 2.65 -7.83 -14.69
C GLY A 573 4.01 -8.26 -15.26
N PHE A 574 3.99 -8.64 -16.53
CA PHE A 574 5.16 -9.11 -17.28
C PHE A 574 6.28 -8.05 -17.42
N LEU A 575 7.50 -8.48 -17.77
CA LEU A 575 8.59 -7.55 -18.12
C LEU A 575 8.19 -6.67 -19.32
N LYS A 576 8.24 -5.36 -19.11
CA LYS A 576 7.91 -4.32 -20.11
C LYS A 576 8.95 -3.22 -20.03
N CYS A 577 9.75 -3.04 -21.07
CA CYS A 577 10.82 -2.05 -21.20
C CYS A 577 11.15 -1.85 -22.69
N CYS A 578 11.62 -0.70 -23.16
CA CYS A 578 12.02 0.48 -22.39
C CYS A 578 11.36 1.78 -22.87
N ASN A 579 10.14 1.69 -23.38
CA ASN A 579 9.38 2.80 -23.94
C ASN A 579 8.47 3.45 -22.92
N THR A 580 7.60 2.67 -22.28
CA THR A 580 6.45 3.16 -21.54
C THR A 580 6.56 2.93 -20.05
N VAL A 581 7.03 1.75 -19.63
CA VAL A 581 7.03 1.36 -18.21
C VAL A 581 8.23 1.93 -17.46
N TYR A 582 9.45 1.59 -17.87
CA TYR A 582 10.68 2.02 -17.20
C TYR A 582 11.89 1.94 -18.13
N ARG A 583 13.03 2.49 -17.69
CA ARG A 583 14.35 2.23 -18.27
C ARG A 583 15.31 1.83 -17.14
N PRO A 584 16.20 0.83 -17.31
CA PRO A 584 16.97 0.29 -16.19
C PRO A 584 18.06 1.26 -15.69
N PRO A 585 18.43 1.17 -14.39
CA PRO A 585 19.46 2.02 -13.80
C PRO A 585 20.87 1.70 -14.32
N THR A 586 21.76 2.67 -14.16
CA THR A 586 23.19 2.46 -14.25
C THR A 586 23.61 1.47 -13.15
N ARG A 587 24.30 0.41 -13.54
CA ARG A 587 24.70 -0.69 -12.66
C ARG A 587 26.13 -0.56 -12.20
#